data_AF-A0A7Y7ZB33-F1
#
_entry.id   AF-A0A7Y7ZB33-F1
#
_cell.length_a   1.000
_cell.length_b   1.000
_cell.length_c   1.000
_cell.angle_alpha   90.00
_cell.angle_beta   90.00
_cell.angle_gamma   90.00
#
_symmetry.space_group_name_H-M   'P 1'
#
loop_
_entity.id
_entity.type
_entity.pdbx_description
1 polymer ?
#
loop_
_entity_poly.entity_id
_entity_poly.type
_entity_poly.pdbx_seq_one_letter_code
_entity_poly.pdbx_strand_id
1 'polypeptide(L)'
;MRNTYSYLSDFLTPEELQAGLNLSLSLASEGMKKLTIFVNSISSCEQFLSEIFKSPELNKLRNNQSITINGISIELESTKTIETYKTYEAILAIHASASLLEKIDSNKSVRVLVLLAEDRDISKEWLASVEAKPLSKTV
;
A
#
# COMPACT_ATOMS: atom_id res chain seq x y z
N MET A 1 3.86 18.07 -1.29
CA MET A 1 4.97 17.18 -1.68
C MET A 1 4.67 15.82 -1.09
N ARG A 2 4.76 14.73 -1.88
CA ARG A 2 4.48 13.37 -1.42
C ARG A 2 5.76 12.74 -0.87
N ASN A 3 5.66 12.02 0.24
CA ASN A 3 6.73 11.14 0.72
C ASN A 3 6.51 9.73 0.20
N THR A 4 7.50 9.19 -0.51
CA THR A 4 7.48 7.82 -1.03
C THR A 4 8.52 6.98 -0.28
N TYR A 5 8.12 5.84 0.25
CA TYR A 5 8.98 4.84 0.85
C TYR A 5 8.85 3.55 0.05
N SER A 6 9.95 2.85 -0.19
CA SER A 6 9.95 1.60 -0.96
C SER A 6 10.75 0.52 -0.25
N TYR A 7 10.17 -0.66 -0.12
CA TYR A 7 10.88 -1.88 0.25
C TYR A 7 10.77 -2.87 -0.91
N LEU A 8 11.93 -3.24 -1.46
CA LEU A 8 12.05 -4.23 -2.52
C LEU A 8 12.84 -5.43 -2.01
N SER A 9 12.39 -6.62 -2.38
CA SER A 9 12.99 -7.89 -2.01
C SER A 9 12.84 -8.89 -3.17
N ASP A 10 13.63 -9.96 -3.18
CA ASP A 10 13.41 -11.08 -4.11
C ASP A 10 12.06 -11.79 -3.85
N PHE A 11 11.64 -11.81 -2.59
CA PHE A 11 10.36 -12.34 -2.12
C PHE A 11 9.90 -11.60 -0.86
N LEU A 12 8.63 -11.22 -0.79
CA LEU A 12 8.05 -10.57 0.39
C LEU A 12 7.61 -11.62 1.41
N THR A 13 8.24 -11.60 2.57
CA THR A 13 7.88 -12.44 3.72
C THR A 13 6.68 -11.85 4.49
N PRO A 14 5.94 -12.68 5.25
CA PRO A 14 4.88 -12.22 6.15
C PRO A 14 5.33 -11.10 7.10
N GLU A 15 6.54 -11.21 7.65
CA GLU A 15 7.12 -10.24 8.57
C GLU A 15 7.34 -8.87 7.90
N GLU A 16 7.79 -8.86 6.65
CA GLU A 16 8.00 -7.65 5.86
C GLU A 16 6.67 -7.00 5.47
N LEU A 17 5.66 -7.79 5.09
CA LEU A 17 4.31 -7.30 4.85
C LEU A 17 3.72 -6.67 6.12
N GLN A 18 3.87 -7.33 7.27
CA GLN A 18 3.38 -6.83 8.55
C GLN A 18 4.12 -5.55 8.98
N ALA A 19 5.44 -5.49 8.78
CA ALA A 19 6.24 -4.30 9.06
C ALA A 19 5.81 -3.12 8.18
N GLY A 20 5.58 -3.35 6.87
CA GLY A 20 5.10 -2.33 5.97
C GLY A 20 3.68 -1.84 6.30
N LEU A 21 2.79 -2.74 6.74
CA LEU A 21 1.48 -2.35 7.28
C LEU A 21 1.62 -1.48 8.52
N ASN A 22 2.45 -1.88 9.49
CA ASN A 22 2.66 -1.12 10.72
C ASN A 22 3.24 0.27 10.46
N LEU A 23 4.23 0.38 9.56
CA LEU A 23 4.77 1.66 9.13
C LEU A 23 3.68 2.54 8.48
N SER A 24 2.88 1.96 7.60
CA SER A 24 1.79 2.67 6.92
C SER A 24 0.73 3.17 7.90
N LEU A 25 0.40 2.39 8.92
CA LEU A 25 -0.51 2.80 10.00
C LEU A 25 0.10 3.93 10.83
N SER A 26 1.39 3.83 11.18
CA SER A 26 2.09 4.91 11.90
C SER A 26 2.01 6.23 11.12
N LEU A 27 2.33 6.20 9.83
CA LEU A 27 2.28 7.39 8.96
C LEU A 27 0.83 7.90 8.77
N ALA A 28 -0.15 7.01 8.64
CA ALA A 28 -1.56 7.40 8.52
C ALA A 28 -2.12 8.03 9.81
N SER A 29 -1.54 7.72 10.97
CA SER A 29 -1.97 8.25 12.26
C SER A 29 -1.68 9.75 12.43
N GLU A 30 -0.68 10.26 11.72
CA GLU A 30 -0.29 11.69 11.71
C GLU A 30 -1.23 12.56 10.88
N GLY A 31 -2.09 11.93 10.07
CA GLY A 31 -2.96 12.57 9.10
C GLY A 31 -4.46 12.39 9.38
N MET A 32 -5.23 12.13 8.32
CA MET A 32 -6.67 11.91 8.36
C MET A 32 -7.11 10.59 9.04
N LYS A 33 -6.18 9.79 9.57
CA LYS A 33 -6.44 8.47 10.14
C LYS A 33 -7.15 7.54 9.15
N LYS A 34 -6.73 7.60 7.89
CA LYS A 34 -7.19 6.73 6.80
C LYS A 34 -5.99 6.13 6.08
N LEU A 35 -6.07 4.83 5.79
CA LEU A 35 -5.09 4.10 5.01
C LEU A 35 -5.82 3.35 3.89
N THR A 36 -5.41 3.58 2.65
CA THR A 36 -5.89 2.79 1.50
C THR A 36 -4.82 1.79 1.11
N ILE A 37 -5.16 0.52 1.13
CA ILE A 37 -4.29 -0.56 0.65
C ILE A 37 -4.60 -0.77 -0.83
N PHE A 38 -3.58 -0.61 -1.67
CA PHE A 38 -3.66 -0.84 -3.10
C PHE A 38 -2.96 -2.14 -3.48
N VAL A 39 -3.70 -3.01 -4.16
CA VAL A 39 -3.19 -4.26 -4.74
C VAL A 39 -3.47 -4.29 -6.25
N ASN A 40 -2.71 -5.05 -7.03
CA ASN A 40 -2.98 -5.12 -8.47
C ASN A 40 -4.39 -5.67 -8.78
N SER A 41 -4.84 -6.70 -8.05
CA SER A 41 -6.20 -7.24 -8.11
C SER A 41 -6.64 -7.82 -6.77
N ILE A 42 -7.84 -7.46 -6.30
CA ILE A 42 -8.45 -7.99 -5.07
C ILE A 42 -8.66 -9.50 -5.16
N SER A 43 -8.90 -10.03 -6.36
CA SER A 43 -9.15 -11.46 -6.57
C SER A 43 -7.91 -12.34 -6.38
N SER A 44 -6.70 -11.78 -6.52
CA SER A 44 -5.45 -12.54 -6.51
C SER A 44 -4.51 -12.15 -5.37
N CYS A 45 -4.93 -11.26 -4.48
CA CYS A 45 -4.10 -10.78 -3.36
C CYS A 45 -4.31 -11.55 -2.05
N GLU A 46 -5.22 -12.53 -2.04
CA GLU A 46 -5.62 -13.25 -0.83
C GLU A 46 -4.43 -13.87 -0.11
N GLN A 47 -3.52 -14.50 -0.86
CA GLN A 47 -2.37 -15.22 -0.31
C GLN A 47 -1.46 -14.36 0.57
N PHE A 48 -1.20 -13.11 0.20
CA PHE A 48 -0.33 -12.23 1.00
C PHE A 48 -1.13 -11.36 1.98
N LEU A 49 -2.38 -11.03 1.69
CA LEU A 49 -3.21 -10.30 2.64
C LEU A 49 -3.62 -11.17 3.84
N SER A 50 -3.74 -12.49 3.69
CA SER A 50 -3.99 -13.40 4.81
C SER A 50 -2.84 -13.46 5.82
N GLU A 51 -1.63 -13.05 5.40
CA GLU A 51 -0.46 -12.98 6.29
C GLU A 51 -0.55 -11.79 7.26
N ILE A 52 -1.29 -10.73 6.90
CA ILE A 52 -1.36 -9.48 7.67
C ILE A 52 -2.76 -9.14 8.18
N PHE A 53 -3.80 -9.84 7.73
CA PHE A 53 -5.19 -9.67 8.17
C PHE A 53 -5.81 -11.00 8.58
N LYS A 54 -6.59 -10.98 9.67
CA LYS A 54 -7.39 -12.14 10.06
C LYS A 54 -8.56 -12.32 9.08
N SER A 55 -9.05 -13.55 8.93
CA SER A 55 -10.13 -13.88 7.99
C SER A 55 -11.36 -12.94 8.08
N PRO A 56 -11.86 -12.54 9.27
CA PRO A 56 -12.99 -11.61 9.35
C PRO A 56 -12.69 -10.23 8.78
N GLU A 57 -11.47 -9.72 8.99
CA GLU A 57 -11.01 -8.42 8.50
C GLU A 57 -10.80 -8.46 6.99
N LEU A 58 -10.10 -9.51 6.53
CA LEU A 58 -9.86 -9.74 5.11
C LEU A 58 -11.17 -9.88 4.32
N ASN A 59 -12.14 -10.61 4.86
CA ASN A 59 -13.46 -10.75 4.25
C ASN A 59 -14.19 -9.41 4.13
N LYS A 60 -14.08 -8.52 5.11
CA LYS A 60 -14.64 -7.16 5.02
C LYS A 60 -13.96 -6.37 3.91
N LEU A 61 -12.63 -6.32 3.93
CA LEU A 61 -11.83 -5.59 2.95
C LEU A 61 -12.13 -6.05 1.51
N ARG A 62 -12.19 -7.36 1.26
CA ARG A 62 -12.52 -7.92 -0.06
C ARG A 62 -13.94 -7.59 -0.54
N ASN A 63 -14.87 -7.33 0.38
CA ASN A 63 -16.23 -6.91 0.08
C ASN A 63 -16.38 -5.38 0.05
N ASN A 64 -15.28 -4.65 -0.17
CA ASN A 64 -15.22 -3.18 -0.19
C ASN A 64 -15.72 -2.53 1.11
N GLN A 65 -15.66 -3.26 2.23
CA GLN A 65 -15.96 -2.71 3.55
C GLN A 65 -14.66 -2.28 4.21
N SER A 66 -14.70 -1.16 4.91
CA SER A 66 -13.57 -0.72 5.70
C SER A 66 -13.48 -1.49 7.02
N ILE A 67 -12.25 -1.61 7.54
CA ILE A 67 -11.98 -2.05 8.90
C ILE A 67 -11.35 -0.90 9.68
N THR A 68 -11.14 -1.09 10.99
CA THR A 68 -10.45 -0.11 11.82
C THR A 68 -9.41 -0.80 12.66
N ILE A 69 -8.17 -0.32 12.58
CA ILE A 69 -7.04 -0.80 13.40
C ILE A 69 -6.44 0.44 14.06
N ASN A 70 -6.29 0.43 15.39
CA ASN A 70 -5.71 1.54 16.16
C ASN A 70 -6.35 2.91 15.87
N GLY A 71 -7.66 2.94 15.60
CA GLY A 71 -8.40 4.16 15.27
C GLY A 71 -8.18 4.69 13.85
N ILE A 72 -7.51 3.93 12.99
CA ILE A 72 -7.27 4.23 11.58
C ILE A 72 -8.23 3.41 10.73
N SER A 73 -8.98 4.06 9.86
CA SER A 73 -9.86 3.38 8.90
C SER A 73 -9.04 2.84 7.74
N ILE A 74 -9.17 1.54 7.47
CA ILE A 74 -8.45 0.86 6.40
C ILE A 74 -9.45 0.40 5.35
N GLU A 75 -9.15 0.66 4.09
CA GLU A 75 -9.91 0.17 2.93
C GLU A 75 -8.97 -0.53 1.94
N LEU A 76 -9.53 -1.40 1.11
CA LEU A 76 -8.80 -2.15 0.09
C LEU A 76 -9.31 -1.73 -1.29
N GLU A 77 -8.37 -1.37 -2.17
CA GLU A 77 -8.64 -1.01 -3.55
C GLU A 77 -7.63 -1.67 -4.49
N SER A 78 -7.93 -1.58 -5.79
CA SER A 78 -7.07 -2.09 -6.85
C SER A 78 -6.98 -1.15 -8.04
N THR A 79 -6.16 -1.51 -9.01
CA THR A 79 -6.02 -0.81 -10.30
C THR A 79 -7.37 -0.51 -10.97
N LYS A 80 -8.38 -1.37 -10.77
CA LYS A 80 -9.71 -1.22 -11.37
C LYS A 80 -10.65 -0.31 -10.57
N THR A 81 -10.42 -0.15 -9.27
CA THR A 81 -11.32 0.57 -8.37
C THR A 81 -10.78 1.94 -7.95
N ILE A 82 -9.50 2.23 -8.21
CA ILE A 82 -8.93 3.54 -7.93
C ILE A 82 -9.69 4.65 -8.69
N GLU A 83 -10.14 5.65 -7.95
CA GLU A 83 -10.90 6.79 -8.45
C GLU A 83 -10.04 8.05 -8.45
N THR A 84 -9.96 8.75 -9.58
CA THR A 84 -9.10 9.95 -9.72
C THR A 84 -9.54 11.12 -8.82
N TYR A 85 -10.82 11.16 -8.44
CA TYR A 85 -11.42 12.22 -7.62
C TYR A 85 -11.44 11.88 -6.12
N LYS A 86 -11.18 10.63 -5.75
CA LYS A 86 -11.15 10.22 -4.34
C LYS A 86 -9.85 10.70 -3.69
N THR A 87 -9.95 11.05 -2.41
CA THR A 87 -8.80 11.47 -1.60
C THR A 87 -8.14 10.24 -0.98
N TYR A 88 -6.84 10.06 -1.24
CA TYR A 88 -6.03 8.96 -0.72
C TYR A 88 -4.80 9.51 0.00
N GLU A 89 -4.94 9.92 1.25
CA GLU A 89 -3.85 10.62 1.95
C GLU A 89 -2.63 9.73 2.23
N ALA A 90 -2.86 8.52 2.75
CA ALA A 90 -1.84 7.52 3.02
C ALA A 90 -2.17 6.22 2.29
N ILE A 91 -1.18 5.68 1.58
CA ILE A 91 -1.30 4.48 0.78
C ILE A 91 -0.26 3.44 1.20
N LEU A 92 -0.70 2.19 1.31
CA LEU A 92 0.15 1.01 1.24
C LEU A 92 -0.09 0.31 -0.09
N ALA A 93 0.90 0.30 -0.98
CA ALA A 93 0.84 -0.38 -2.27
C ALA A 93 1.62 -1.70 -2.18
N ILE A 94 0.98 -2.83 -2.47
CA ILE A 94 1.59 -4.17 -2.42
C ILE A 94 1.54 -4.80 -3.81
N HIS A 95 2.71 -5.16 -4.37
CA HIS A 95 2.85 -5.66 -5.73
C HIS A 95 2.09 -4.81 -6.76
N ALA A 96 2.22 -3.49 -6.65
CA ALA A 96 1.52 -2.57 -7.53
C ALA A 96 2.12 -2.62 -8.94
N SER A 97 1.26 -2.82 -9.95
CA SER A 97 1.68 -2.74 -11.35
C SER A 97 2.02 -1.30 -11.74
N ALA A 98 2.82 -1.13 -12.80
CA ALA A 98 3.14 0.20 -13.36
C ALA A 98 1.87 1.05 -13.59
N SER A 99 0.81 0.43 -14.13
CA SER A 99 -0.48 1.13 -14.35
C SER A 99 -1.17 1.61 -13.08
N LEU A 100 -1.00 0.90 -11.95
CA LEU A 100 -1.54 1.31 -10.66
C LEU A 100 -0.71 2.45 -10.07
N LEU A 101 0.62 2.35 -10.18
CA LEU A 101 1.53 3.40 -9.73
C LEU A 101 1.30 4.71 -10.48
N GLU A 102 1.13 4.69 -11.80
CA GLU A 102 0.79 5.88 -12.58
C GLU A 102 -0.51 6.54 -12.10
N LYS A 103 -1.53 5.74 -11.77
CA LYS A 103 -2.80 6.27 -11.24
C LYS A 103 -2.62 6.87 -9.85
N ILE A 104 -1.83 6.23 -8.98
CA ILE A 104 -1.47 6.77 -7.66
C ILE A 104 -0.70 8.09 -7.81
N ASP A 105 0.27 8.14 -8.73
CA ASP A 105 1.08 9.33 -9.03
C ASP A 105 0.25 10.49 -9.58
N SER A 106 -0.78 10.19 -10.38
CA SER A 106 -1.70 11.20 -10.90
C SER A 106 -2.59 11.83 -9.82
N ASN A 107 -2.74 11.16 -8.65
CA ASN A 107 -3.60 11.64 -7.58
C ASN A 107 -2.85 12.60 -6.64
N LYS A 108 -3.17 13.89 -6.73
CA LYS A 108 -2.51 14.96 -5.97
C LYS A 108 -2.81 14.96 -4.47
N SER A 109 -3.78 14.18 -4.02
CA SER A 109 -4.11 14.07 -2.59
C SER A 109 -3.18 13.15 -1.82
N VAL A 110 -2.38 12.33 -2.52
CA VAL A 110 -1.45 11.39 -1.90
C VAL A 110 -0.31 12.14 -1.22
N ARG A 111 -0.26 12.02 0.11
CA ARG A 111 0.80 12.60 0.94
C ARG A 111 1.87 11.57 1.28
N VAL A 112 1.47 10.32 1.48
CA VAL A 112 2.37 9.23 1.85
C VAL A 112 2.07 8.00 0.99
N LEU A 113 3.11 7.42 0.41
CA LEU A 113 3.09 6.13 -0.26
C LEU A 113 4.15 5.22 0.35
N VAL A 114 3.72 4.06 0.87
CA VAL A 114 4.60 2.95 1.22
C VAL A 114 4.41 1.86 0.17
N LEU A 115 5.48 1.53 -0.56
CA LEU A 115 5.48 0.51 -1.60
C LEU A 115 6.23 -0.73 -1.09
N LEU A 116 5.56 -1.88 -1.13
CA LEU A 116 6.16 -3.20 -0.95
C LEU A 116 6.02 -3.95 -2.27
N ALA A 117 7.12 -4.37 -2.86
CA ALA A 117 7.09 -5.12 -4.11
C ALA A 117 8.30 -6.04 -4.23
N GLU A 118 8.26 -6.95 -5.21
CA GLU A 118 9.47 -7.66 -5.60
C GLU A 118 10.34 -6.79 -6.51
N ASP A 119 11.66 -7.01 -6.51
CA ASP A 119 12.59 -6.25 -7.36
C ASP A 119 12.23 -6.29 -8.85
N ARG A 120 11.57 -7.36 -9.30
CA ARG A 120 11.13 -7.53 -10.68
C ARG A 120 9.90 -6.71 -11.06
N ASP A 121 9.14 -6.25 -10.07
CA ASP A 121 7.83 -5.60 -10.29
C ASP A 121 7.99 -4.13 -10.66
N ILE A 122 9.08 -3.48 -10.21
CA ILE A 122 9.25 -2.03 -10.20
C ILE A 122 10.59 -1.62 -10.83
N SER A 123 10.55 -0.64 -11.74
CA SER A 123 11.76 -0.14 -12.38
C SER A 123 12.53 0.86 -11.51
N LYS A 124 13.86 0.88 -11.63
CA LYS A 124 14.73 1.83 -10.90
C LYS A 124 14.46 3.27 -11.33
N GLU A 125 14.08 3.47 -12.59
CA GLU A 125 13.72 4.76 -13.15
C GLU A 125 12.47 5.35 -12.48
N TRP A 126 11.47 4.50 -12.19
CA TRP A 126 10.27 4.95 -11.49
C TRP A 126 10.59 5.31 -10.03
N LEU A 127 11.39 4.49 -9.32
CA LEU A 127 11.81 4.80 -7.94
C LEU A 127 12.55 6.14 -7.87
N ALA A 128 13.42 6.41 -8.84
CA ALA A 128 14.15 7.67 -8.92
C ALA A 128 13.23 8.86 -9.22
N SER A 129 12.24 8.70 -10.10
CA SER A 129 11.33 9.80 -10.48
C SER A 129 10.41 10.25 -9.33
N VAL A 130 10.13 9.36 -8.37
CA VAL A 130 9.30 9.65 -7.19
C VAL A 130 10.12 9.89 -5.91
N GLU A 131 11.45 10.00 -6.04
CA GLU A 131 12.41 10.15 -4.95
C GLU A 131 12.17 9.14 -3.82
N ALA A 132 11.95 7.87 -4.18
CA ALA A 132 11.61 6.82 -3.23
C ALA A 132 12.73 6.62 -2.20
N LYS A 133 12.38 6.72 -0.92
CA LYS A 133 13.27 6.45 0.20
C LYS A 133 13.32 4.93 0.43
N PRO A 134 14.47 4.27 0.21
CA PRO A 134 14.57 2.85 0.43
C PRO A 134 14.42 2.55 1.93
N LEU A 135 13.53 1.62 2.25
CA LEU A 135 13.42 1.03 3.58
C LEU A 135 14.45 -0.10 3.67
N SER A 136 15.11 -0.21 4.81
CA SER A 136 16.06 -1.29 5.09
C SER A 136 15.49 -2.20 6.17
N LYS A 137 15.86 -3.48 6.12
CA LYS A 137 15.72 -4.37 7.26
C LYS A 137 16.61 -3.82 8.37
N THR A 138 16.03 -3.19 9.38
CA THR A 138 16.75 -2.93 10.63
C THR A 138 16.99 -4.30 11.27
N VAL A 139 18.25 -4.72 11.29
CA VAL A 139 18.75 -5.97 11.88
C VAL A 139 18.59 -5.94 13.39
#